data_AF-A0A1F2WXV3-F1
#
_entry.id   AF-A0A1F2WXV3-F1
#
_cell.length_a   1.000
_cell.length_b   1.000
_cell.length_c   1.000
_cell.angle_alpha   90.00
_cell.angle_beta   90.00
_cell.angle_gamma   90.00
#
_symmetry.space_group_name_H-M   'P 1'
#
loop_
_entity.id
_entity.type
_entity.pdbx_description
1 polymer ?
#
loop_
_entity_poly.entity_id
_entity_poly.type
_entity_poly.pdbx_seq_one_letter_code
_entity_poly.pdbx_strand_id
1 'polypeptide(L)'
;MKTYKMKQIILDFGSGNTCLNNKIIIQEMYDKLELIDKHRYDVIVKWQLFQQAGNNIPLNKKAFDYAYHYGKQLGYEVTASVFDRSSLDFLMGYKVPFIKIANNSKLHYLIKNIPEDIMLYISSDLPLYLERRKATYKHLWCVSKYPALISDYEKFKLKEGACLSDHTSDFKLFFANSPEVIEWHYKLDSSVGLDAGVFARTPEQLNKIL
;
A
#
# COMPACT_ATOMS: atom_id res chain seq x y z
N MET A 1 -24.48 0.67 -19.90
CA MET A 1 -23.03 0.44 -20.03
C MET A 1 -22.53 -0.24 -18.77
N LYS A 2 -21.97 -1.45 -18.85
CA LYS A 2 -21.15 -1.97 -17.74
C LYS A 2 -19.87 -1.14 -17.73
N THR A 3 -19.74 -0.21 -16.79
CA THR A 3 -18.47 0.43 -16.51
C THR A 3 -17.54 -0.66 -15.98
N TYR A 4 -16.60 -1.13 -16.79
CA TYR A 4 -15.56 -2.03 -16.31
C TYR A 4 -14.74 -1.24 -15.29
N LYS A 5 -14.90 -1.57 -14.01
CA LYS A 5 -14.12 -0.96 -12.94
C LYS A 5 -12.67 -1.39 -13.15
N MET A 6 -11.80 -0.41 -13.40
CA MET A 6 -10.38 -0.66 -13.58
C MET A 6 -9.84 -1.33 -12.30
N LYS A 7 -9.04 -2.39 -12.47
CA LYS A 7 -8.37 -3.03 -11.33
C LYS A 7 -7.36 -2.07 -10.72
N GLN A 8 -7.20 -2.14 -9.41
CA GLN A 8 -6.36 -1.22 -8.68
C GLN A 8 -5.05 -1.89 -8.26
N ILE A 9 -3.94 -1.18 -8.43
CA ILE A 9 -2.62 -1.57 -7.95
C ILE A 9 -2.17 -0.53 -6.94
N ILE A 10 -1.89 -0.97 -5.72
CA ILE A 10 -1.29 -0.14 -4.68
C ILE A 10 0.20 -0.45 -4.66
N LEU A 11 1.03 0.58 -4.83
CA LEU A 11 2.46 0.47 -4.68
C LEU A 11 2.85 1.06 -3.31
N ASP A 12 3.21 0.20 -2.37
CA ASP A 12 3.72 0.58 -1.06
C ASP A 12 5.18 0.99 -1.18
N PHE A 13 5.42 2.30 -1.25
CA PHE A 13 6.75 2.90 -1.25
C PHE A 13 7.42 2.80 0.13
N GLY A 14 6.71 2.28 1.13
CA GLY A 14 7.26 1.98 2.45
C GLY A 14 7.44 3.23 3.29
N SER A 15 8.50 3.21 4.08
CA SER A 15 8.80 4.24 5.09
C SER A 15 10.03 5.08 4.73
N GLY A 16 10.57 5.80 5.71
CA GLY A 16 11.83 6.52 5.57
C GLY A 16 13.01 5.63 5.24
N ASN A 17 12.91 4.31 5.43
CA ASN A 17 13.92 3.34 4.98
C ASN A 17 14.09 3.34 3.46
N THR A 18 12.99 3.25 2.72
CA THR A 18 13.02 3.02 1.26
C THR A 18 13.54 4.24 0.53
N CYS A 19 13.21 5.44 1.02
CA CYS A 19 13.54 6.72 0.40
C CYS A 19 14.63 7.52 1.13
N LEU A 20 15.18 6.99 2.22
CA LEU A 20 16.14 7.64 3.11
C LEU A 20 15.69 9.02 3.61
N ASN A 21 14.36 9.27 3.67
CA ASN A 21 13.78 10.58 3.97
C ASN A 21 14.31 11.70 3.05
N ASN A 22 14.75 11.36 1.84
CA ASN A 22 15.39 12.27 0.91
C ASN A 22 14.46 12.59 -0.27
N LYS A 23 14.13 13.87 -0.46
CA LYS A 23 13.26 14.34 -1.53
C LYS A 23 13.73 13.93 -2.93
N ILE A 24 15.05 13.87 -3.17
CA ILE A 24 15.61 13.51 -4.48
C ILE A 24 15.31 12.03 -4.78
N ILE A 25 15.44 11.17 -3.77
CA ILE A 25 15.13 9.74 -3.91
C ILE A 25 13.62 9.54 -4.07
N ILE A 26 12.80 10.27 -3.31
CA ILE A 26 11.33 10.26 -3.48
C ILE A 26 10.96 10.65 -4.90
N GLN A 27 11.55 11.72 -5.43
CA GLN A 27 11.32 12.16 -6.80
C GLN A 27 11.69 11.05 -7.79
N GLU A 28 12.90 10.48 -7.66
CA GLU A 28 13.36 9.38 -8.51
C GLU A 28 12.41 8.18 -8.44
N MET A 29 11.90 7.82 -7.27
CA MET A 29 10.94 6.73 -7.10
C MET A 29 9.67 6.95 -7.93
N TYR A 30 9.15 8.18 -7.95
CA TYR A 30 7.99 8.55 -8.77
C TYR A 30 8.32 8.64 -10.25
N ASP A 31 9.45 9.27 -10.62
CA ASP A 31 9.87 9.41 -12.01
C ASP A 31 10.06 8.02 -12.66
N LYS A 32 10.65 7.08 -11.92
CA LYS A 32 10.81 5.69 -12.39
C LYS A 32 9.48 4.95 -12.52
N LEU A 33 8.49 5.27 -11.68
CA LEU A 33 7.14 4.73 -11.81
C LEU A 33 6.43 5.31 -13.05
N GLU A 34 6.47 6.63 -13.24
CA GLU A 34 5.87 7.31 -14.39
C GLU A 34 6.42 6.81 -15.72
N LEU A 35 7.73 6.53 -15.79
CA LEU A 35 8.37 5.98 -16.99
C LEU A 35 7.84 4.59 -17.39
N ILE A 36 7.30 3.81 -16.45
CA ILE A 36 6.84 2.44 -16.70
C ILE A 36 5.32 2.28 -16.68
N ASP A 37 4.58 3.21 -16.09
CA ASP A 37 3.13 3.15 -15.99
C ASP A 37 2.48 3.46 -17.34
N LYS A 38 1.84 2.45 -17.96
CA LYS A 38 1.11 2.61 -19.22
C LYS A 38 -0.37 2.89 -18.98
N HIS A 39 -0.74 3.20 -17.73
CA HIS A 39 -2.10 3.52 -17.27
C HIS A 39 -3.12 2.42 -17.58
N ARG A 40 -2.68 1.16 -17.50
CA ARG A 40 -3.54 -0.02 -17.65
C ARG A 40 -4.37 -0.32 -16.41
N TYR A 41 -3.92 0.18 -15.27
CA TYR A 41 -4.48 -0.03 -13.94
C TYR A 41 -4.62 1.30 -13.21
N ASP A 42 -5.51 1.33 -12.22
CA ASP A 42 -5.60 2.45 -11.28
C ASP A 42 -4.45 2.31 -10.27
N VAL A 43 -3.34 3.01 -10.51
CA VAL A 43 -2.14 2.97 -9.67
C VAL A 43 -2.24 4.00 -8.54
N ILE A 44 -2.17 3.53 -7.30
CA ILE A 44 -2.17 4.36 -6.10
C ILE A 44 -0.85 4.19 -5.37
N VAL A 45 -0.20 5.30 -5.03
CA VAL A 45 1.03 5.29 -4.24
C VAL A 45 0.71 5.36 -2.76
N LYS A 46 1.25 4.41 -1.99
CA LYS A 46 1.06 4.34 -0.55
C LYS A 46 2.39 4.48 0.17
N TRP A 47 2.41 5.26 1.24
CA TRP A 47 3.53 5.36 2.18
C TRP A 47 3.17 4.73 3.55
N GLN A 48 4.13 4.69 4.47
CA GLN A 48 3.91 4.24 5.84
C GLN A 48 4.22 5.36 6.84
N LEU A 49 3.24 5.70 7.69
CA LEU A 49 3.34 6.75 8.69
C LEU A 49 3.24 6.17 10.11
N PHE A 50 4.30 6.38 10.88
CA PHE A 50 4.39 6.00 12.28
C PHE A 50 5.21 7.01 13.07
N GLN A 51 4.85 7.22 14.34
CA GLN A 51 5.62 7.98 15.32
C GLN A 51 6.81 7.17 15.82
N GLN A 52 6.60 5.87 16.07
CA GLN A 52 7.64 4.92 16.47
C GLN A 52 7.63 3.72 15.53
N ALA A 53 8.81 3.39 15.01
CA ALA A 53 8.99 2.51 13.87
C ALA A 53 9.53 1.12 14.21
N GLY A 54 9.89 0.89 15.48
CA GLY A 54 10.75 -0.23 15.83
C GLY A 54 12.06 -0.17 15.03
N ASN A 55 12.27 -1.18 14.18
CA ASN A 55 13.46 -1.31 13.32
C ASN A 55 13.37 -0.50 12.02
N ASN A 56 12.21 0.06 11.68
CA ASN A 56 12.08 0.97 10.55
C ASN A 56 12.56 2.39 10.91
N ILE A 57 12.70 3.24 9.90
CA ILE A 57 12.98 4.66 10.00
C ILE A 57 11.65 5.38 9.67
N PRO A 58 11.10 6.20 10.59
CA PRO A 58 9.90 6.99 10.31
C PRO A 58 10.07 7.82 9.04
N LEU A 59 9.06 7.75 8.16
CA LEU A 59 8.92 8.74 7.10
C LEU A 59 8.59 10.08 7.77
N ASN A 60 9.49 11.05 7.65
CA ASN A 60 9.27 12.34 8.27
C ASN A 60 8.15 13.10 7.54
N LYS A 61 7.48 14.00 8.26
CA LYS A 61 6.31 14.72 7.73
C LYS A 61 6.62 15.55 6.48
N LYS A 62 7.81 16.14 6.38
CA LYS A 62 8.23 16.93 5.20
C LYS A 62 8.45 16.05 3.97
N ALA A 63 8.99 14.84 4.17
CA ALA A 63 9.19 13.85 3.13
C ALA A 63 7.85 13.33 2.61
N PHE A 64 6.91 13.00 3.51
CA PHE A 64 5.55 12.64 3.11
C PHE A 64 4.84 13.78 2.39
N ASP A 65 4.91 15.01 2.91
CA ASP A 65 4.29 16.19 2.29
C ASP A 65 4.77 16.40 0.86
N TYR A 66 6.08 16.34 0.64
CA TYR A 66 6.69 16.38 -0.68
C TYR A 66 6.20 15.21 -1.56
N ALA A 67 6.23 13.98 -1.04
CA ALA A 67 5.80 12.79 -1.77
C ALA A 67 4.33 12.85 -2.19
N TYR A 68 3.47 13.37 -1.32
CA TYR A 68 2.05 13.57 -1.59
C TYR A 68 1.87 14.57 -2.74
N HIS A 69 2.43 15.78 -2.60
CA HIS A 69 2.25 16.81 -3.61
C HIS A 69 2.87 16.45 -4.96
N TYR A 70 4.04 15.82 -4.95
CA TYR A 70 4.69 15.38 -6.19
C TYR A 70 3.90 14.27 -6.88
N GLY A 71 3.47 13.24 -6.14
CA GLY A 71 2.61 12.18 -6.69
C GLY A 71 1.29 12.72 -7.26
N LYS A 72 0.63 13.64 -6.55
CA LYS A 72 -0.58 14.32 -7.05
C LYS A 72 -0.31 15.13 -8.33
N GLN A 73 0.84 15.79 -8.43
CA GLN A 73 1.23 16.55 -9.62
C GLN A 73 1.38 15.64 -10.86
N LEU A 74 1.90 14.43 -10.68
CA LEU A 74 2.02 13.42 -11.73
C LEU A 74 0.71 12.66 -12.03
N GLY A 75 -0.39 13.01 -11.34
CA GLY A 75 -1.71 12.41 -11.56
C GLY A 75 -2.01 11.16 -10.74
N TYR A 76 -1.13 10.75 -9.84
CA TYR A 76 -1.39 9.63 -8.94
C TYR A 76 -2.32 10.05 -7.78
N GLU A 77 -3.07 9.10 -7.26
CA GLU A 77 -3.60 9.22 -5.90
C GLU A 77 -2.52 8.76 -4.89
N VAL A 78 -2.43 9.47 -3.77
CA VAL A 78 -1.43 9.21 -2.73
C VAL A 78 -2.11 9.02 -1.38
N THR A 79 -1.67 8.02 -0.63
CA THR A 79 -2.17 7.71 0.71
C THR A 79 -1.07 7.13 1.60
N ALA A 80 -1.41 6.71 2.82
CA ALA A 80 -0.54 5.97 3.69
C ALA A 80 -1.27 4.92 4.54
N SER A 81 -0.49 3.95 5.04
CA SER A 81 -0.84 3.22 6.26
C SER A 81 -0.45 3.99 7.50
N VAL A 82 -1.33 3.95 8.51
CA VAL A 82 -1.15 4.63 9.79
C VAL A 82 -1.04 3.62 10.91
N PHE A 83 -0.08 3.84 11.81
CA PHE A 83 0.23 2.88 12.89
C PHE A 83 -0.02 3.45 14.29
N ASP A 84 -0.40 4.73 14.38
CA ASP A 84 -0.73 5.42 15.63
C ASP A 84 -1.65 6.61 15.35
N ARG A 85 -2.16 7.20 16.44
CA ARG A 85 -3.11 8.31 16.39
C ARG A 85 -2.50 9.58 15.77
N SER A 86 -1.25 9.89 16.08
CA SER A 86 -0.57 11.08 15.55
C SER A 86 -0.40 11.00 14.03
N SER A 87 -0.05 9.82 13.54
CA SER A 87 0.07 9.53 12.11
C SER A 87 -1.27 9.59 11.39
N LEU A 88 -2.35 9.10 12.02
CA LEU A 88 -3.71 9.25 11.51
C LEU A 88 -4.13 10.73 11.43
N ASP A 89 -3.99 11.48 12.52
CA ASP A 89 -4.38 12.89 12.57
C ASP A 89 -3.59 13.72 11.53
N PHE A 90 -2.32 13.38 11.30
CA PHE A 90 -1.52 14.00 10.24
C PHE A 90 -2.05 13.65 8.83
N LEU A 91 -2.32 12.37 8.54
CA LEU A 91 -2.84 11.95 7.23
C LEU A 91 -4.22 12.56 6.92
N MET A 92 -5.05 12.76 7.94
CA MET A 92 -6.37 13.40 7.82
C MET A 92 -6.32 14.87 7.37
N GLY A 93 -5.14 15.50 7.39
CA GLY A 93 -4.91 16.82 6.78
C GLY A 93 -4.86 16.80 5.25
N TYR A 94 -4.83 15.62 4.63
CA TYR A 94 -4.71 15.43 3.19
C TYR A 94 -5.98 14.79 2.61
N LYS A 95 -6.27 15.06 1.33
CA LYS A 95 -7.37 14.42 0.60
C LYS A 95 -6.91 13.09 0.03
N VAL A 96 -7.07 12.02 0.80
CA VAL A 96 -6.63 10.66 0.42
C VAL A 96 -7.78 9.82 -0.14
N PRO A 97 -7.53 8.88 -1.07
CA PRO A 97 -8.55 8.00 -1.64
C PRO A 97 -9.09 6.97 -0.63
N PHE A 98 -8.26 6.59 0.36
CA PHE A 98 -8.58 5.68 1.45
C PHE A 98 -7.53 5.82 2.55
N ILE A 99 -7.76 5.22 3.71
CA ILE A 99 -6.74 5.05 4.76
C ILE A 99 -6.45 3.55 4.93
N LYS A 100 -5.16 3.19 4.96
CA LYS A 100 -4.71 1.81 5.11
C LYS A 100 -4.46 1.45 6.57
N ILE A 101 -5.00 0.32 7.02
CA ILE A 101 -4.66 -0.34 8.28
C ILE A 101 -3.88 -1.62 7.97
N ALA A 102 -2.68 -1.75 8.54
CA ALA A 102 -1.80 -2.91 8.32
C ALA A 102 -2.35 -4.17 9.02
N ASN A 103 -1.82 -5.35 8.67
CA ASN A 103 -2.21 -6.63 9.30
C ASN A 103 -1.68 -6.74 10.74
N ASN A 104 -2.30 -5.97 11.63
CA ASN A 104 -2.01 -5.92 13.04
C ASN A 104 -3.28 -5.48 13.77
N SER A 105 -3.92 -6.42 14.48
CA SER A 105 -5.17 -6.17 15.20
C SER A 105 -5.05 -5.07 16.25
N LYS A 106 -3.85 -4.81 16.78
CA LYS A 106 -3.59 -3.69 17.69
C LYS A 106 -3.81 -2.32 17.05
N LEU A 107 -3.90 -2.21 15.73
CA LEU A 107 -4.19 -0.96 15.01
C LEU A 107 -5.68 -0.70 14.83
N HIS A 108 -6.54 -1.70 15.08
CA HIS A 108 -7.98 -1.58 14.83
C HIS A 108 -8.65 -0.50 15.69
N TYR A 109 -8.05 -0.09 16.82
CA TYR A 109 -8.55 1.05 17.60
C TYR A 109 -8.52 2.38 16.82
N LEU A 110 -7.71 2.50 15.76
CA LEU A 110 -7.67 3.69 14.90
C LEU A 110 -8.94 3.83 14.08
N ILE A 111 -9.55 2.70 13.68
CA ILE A 111 -10.73 2.63 12.81
C ILE A 111 -11.88 3.50 13.31
N LYS A 112 -12.11 3.57 14.63
CA LYS A 112 -13.19 4.37 15.23
C LYS A 112 -12.99 5.89 15.10
N ASN A 113 -11.78 6.33 14.77
CA ASN A 113 -11.43 7.75 14.64
C ASN A 113 -11.38 8.20 13.18
N ILE A 114 -11.64 7.30 12.23
CA ILE A 114 -11.67 7.60 10.81
C ILE A 114 -13.12 7.88 10.42
N PRO A 115 -13.43 9.05 9.81
CA PRO A 115 -14.76 9.38 9.32
C PRO A 115 -15.38 8.28 8.42
N GLU A 116 -16.71 8.17 8.43
CA GLU A 116 -17.41 7.09 7.73
C GLU A 116 -17.39 7.24 6.19
N ASP A 117 -17.20 8.46 5.70
CA ASP A 117 -17.08 8.81 4.28
C ASP A 117 -15.69 8.52 3.70
N ILE A 118 -14.69 8.25 4.55
CA ILE A 118 -13.36 7.83 4.11
C ILE A 118 -13.30 6.31 4.01
N MET A 119 -12.99 5.84 2.80
CA MET A 119 -12.77 4.43 2.49
C MET A 119 -11.63 3.84 3.34
N LEU A 120 -11.81 2.61 3.81
CA LEU A 120 -10.77 1.86 4.52
C LEU A 120 -10.23 0.69 3.75
N TYR A 121 -8.92 0.51 3.75
CA TYR A 121 -8.27 -0.70 3.27
C TYR A 121 -7.57 -1.39 4.44
N ILE A 122 -8.02 -2.59 4.81
CA ILE A 122 -7.55 -3.27 6.02
C ILE A 122 -6.92 -4.59 5.60
N SER A 123 -5.64 -4.79 5.92
CA SER A 123 -5.00 -6.09 5.70
C SER A 123 -5.32 -7.01 6.88
N SER A 124 -5.69 -8.25 6.62
CA SER A 124 -5.82 -9.27 7.66
C SER A 124 -5.65 -10.68 7.08
N ASP A 125 -5.14 -11.60 7.88
CA ASP A 125 -5.14 -13.04 7.59
C ASP A 125 -6.41 -13.76 8.12
N LEU A 126 -7.33 -13.01 8.72
CA LEU A 126 -8.63 -13.48 9.18
C LEU A 126 -9.76 -12.68 8.53
N PRO A 127 -10.96 -13.26 8.36
CA PRO A 127 -12.13 -12.49 7.99
C PRO A 127 -12.35 -11.32 8.97
N LEU A 128 -12.54 -10.12 8.42
CA LEU A 128 -12.81 -8.93 9.22
C LEU A 128 -14.31 -8.75 9.42
N TYR A 129 -14.73 -8.67 10.69
CA TYR A 129 -16.08 -8.34 11.07
C TYR A 129 -16.10 -7.01 11.83
N LEU A 130 -16.54 -5.95 11.15
CA LEU A 130 -16.66 -4.61 11.71
C LEU A 130 -18.13 -4.30 11.99
N GLU A 131 -18.73 -4.99 12.96
CA GLU A 131 -20.18 -4.92 13.30
C GLU A 131 -20.76 -3.51 13.41
N ARG A 132 -19.94 -2.52 13.78
CA ARG A 132 -20.40 -1.19 14.20
C ARG A 132 -19.95 -0.05 13.29
N ARG A 133 -19.36 -0.33 12.12
CA ARG A 133 -18.93 0.72 11.19
C ARG A 133 -19.77 0.67 9.91
N LYS A 134 -20.47 1.76 9.59
CA LYS A 134 -21.22 1.89 8.33
C LYS A 134 -20.33 2.15 7.12
N ALA A 135 -19.08 2.54 7.35
CA ALA A 135 -18.14 2.87 6.29
C ALA A 135 -17.86 1.68 5.37
N THR A 136 -17.67 1.99 4.09
CA THR A 136 -17.20 1.00 3.12
C THR A 136 -15.74 0.68 3.41
N TYR A 137 -15.41 -0.60 3.46
CA TYR A 137 -14.03 -1.07 3.59
C TYR A 137 -13.73 -2.15 2.56
N LYS A 138 -12.45 -2.25 2.21
CA LYS A 138 -11.87 -3.38 1.50
C LYS A 138 -10.98 -4.18 2.42
N HIS A 139 -11.24 -5.48 2.49
CA HIS A 139 -10.37 -6.43 3.18
C HIS A 139 -9.33 -6.93 2.19
N LEU A 140 -8.05 -6.70 2.51
CA LEU A 140 -6.92 -7.24 1.77
C LEU A 140 -6.40 -8.49 2.48
N TRP A 141 -6.48 -9.65 1.84
CA TRP A 141 -5.90 -10.88 2.37
C TRP A 141 -4.38 -10.76 2.36
N CYS A 142 -3.76 -11.07 3.51
CA CYS A 142 -2.37 -10.73 3.77
C CYS A 142 -1.72 -11.79 4.65
N VAL A 143 -0.45 -12.13 4.38
CA VAL A 143 0.39 -12.91 5.29
C VAL A 143 1.51 -12.02 5.81
N SER A 144 1.63 -11.86 7.14
CA SER A 144 2.69 -11.03 7.77
C SER A 144 4.04 -11.76 7.83
N LYS A 145 4.52 -12.25 6.69
CA LYS A 145 5.80 -12.94 6.50
C LYS A 145 6.48 -12.36 5.27
N TYR A 146 7.78 -12.08 5.37
CA TYR A 146 8.51 -11.25 4.42
C TYR A 146 9.87 -11.88 4.07
N PRO A 147 10.01 -12.59 2.93
CA PRO A 147 8.97 -12.90 1.95
C PRO A 147 8.03 -14.03 2.42
N ALA A 148 6.77 -13.95 2.01
CA ALA A 148 5.80 -15.04 2.11
C ALA A 148 5.96 -16.02 0.94
N LEU A 149 5.50 -17.25 1.13
CA LEU A 149 5.35 -18.25 0.08
C LEU A 149 3.92 -18.23 -0.46
N ILE A 150 3.73 -18.71 -1.69
CA ILE A 150 2.38 -18.86 -2.27
C ILE A 150 1.51 -19.80 -1.43
N SER A 151 2.10 -20.88 -0.90
CA SER A 151 1.41 -21.82 0.00
C SER A 151 0.91 -21.16 1.28
N ASP A 152 1.53 -20.06 1.72
CA ASP A 152 1.04 -19.31 2.89
C ASP A 152 -0.32 -18.63 2.60
N TYR A 153 -0.67 -18.38 1.33
CA TYR A 153 -1.95 -17.78 0.89
C TYR A 153 -3.02 -18.81 0.54
N GLU A 154 -2.66 -20.08 0.30
CA GLU A 154 -3.62 -21.14 -0.08
C GLU A 154 -4.70 -21.34 0.99
N LYS A 155 -4.36 -21.10 2.26
CA LYS A 155 -5.31 -21.16 3.39
C LYS A 155 -6.50 -20.22 3.24
N PHE A 156 -6.36 -19.13 2.49
CA PHE A 156 -7.44 -18.15 2.27
C PHE A 156 -8.45 -18.60 1.22
N LYS A 157 -8.13 -19.64 0.41
CA LYS A 157 -8.98 -20.12 -0.70
C LYS A 157 -9.46 -18.95 -1.57
N LEU A 158 -8.50 -18.12 -1.98
CA LEU A 158 -8.73 -16.90 -2.76
C LEU A 158 -9.56 -17.21 -4.01
N LYS A 159 -10.50 -16.33 -4.31
CA LYS A 159 -11.32 -16.39 -5.53
C LYS A 159 -10.91 -15.27 -6.48
N GLU A 160 -11.30 -15.39 -7.75
CA GLU A 160 -11.15 -14.29 -8.70
C GLU A 160 -11.75 -12.98 -8.15
N GLY A 161 -11.01 -11.88 -8.31
CA GLY A 161 -11.43 -10.57 -7.80
C GLY A 161 -11.16 -10.36 -6.31
N ALA A 162 -10.46 -11.28 -5.62
CA ALA A 162 -9.99 -11.03 -4.26
C ALA A 162 -9.12 -9.76 -4.18
N CYS A 163 -9.12 -9.11 -3.02
CA CYS A 163 -8.20 -8.02 -2.72
C CYS A 163 -7.02 -8.58 -1.91
N LEU A 164 -5.79 -8.24 -2.29
CA LEU A 164 -4.56 -8.85 -1.78
C LEU A 164 -3.55 -7.81 -1.32
N SER A 165 -2.84 -8.12 -0.25
CA SER A 165 -1.58 -7.47 0.13
C SER A 165 -0.49 -8.54 0.01
N ASP A 166 0.27 -8.50 -1.07
CA ASP A 166 1.15 -9.58 -1.49
C ASP A 166 2.60 -9.33 -1.07
N HIS A 167 3.13 -10.24 -0.24
CA HIS A 167 4.50 -10.22 0.26
C HIS A 167 5.34 -11.38 -0.30
N THR A 168 4.90 -12.02 -1.38
CA THR A 168 5.71 -12.99 -2.11
C THR A 168 6.80 -12.30 -2.95
N SER A 169 7.74 -13.06 -3.51
CA SER A 169 8.81 -12.52 -4.36
C SER A 169 8.52 -12.58 -5.87
N ASP A 170 7.33 -13.02 -6.28
CA ASP A 170 6.93 -13.12 -7.68
C ASP A 170 5.49 -12.59 -7.93
N PHE A 171 4.99 -12.71 -9.16
CA PHE A 171 3.66 -12.21 -9.54
C PHE A 171 2.62 -13.31 -9.71
N LYS A 172 2.88 -14.53 -9.23
CA LYS A 172 1.98 -15.67 -9.48
C LYS A 172 0.61 -15.49 -8.85
N LEU A 173 0.52 -14.88 -7.66
CA LEU A 173 -0.77 -14.59 -7.03
C LEU A 173 -1.64 -13.65 -7.88
N PHE A 174 -1.03 -12.66 -8.53
CA PHE A 174 -1.73 -11.75 -9.44
C PHE A 174 -2.32 -12.49 -10.65
N PHE A 175 -1.50 -13.29 -11.34
CA PHE A 175 -1.96 -14.02 -12.53
C PHE A 175 -2.97 -15.12 -12.20
N ALA A 176 -2.80 -15.81 -11.07
CA ALA A 176 -3.69 -16.90 -10.67
C ALA A 176 -5.06 -16.39 -10.17
N ASN A 177 -5.11 -15.22 -9.52
CA ASN A 177 -6.32 -14.77 -8.83
C ASN A 177 -6.98 -13.54 -9.46
N SER A 178 -6.38 -12.91 -10.48
CA SER A 178 -7.00 -11.79 -11.21
C SER A 178 -7.60 -10.74 -10.23
N PRO A 179 -6.83 -10.25 -9.24
CA PRO A 179 -7.38 -9.54 -8.08
C PRO A 179 -8.08 -8.23 -8.45
N GLU A 180 -9.08 -7.80 -7.67
CA GLU A 180 -9.69 -6.47 -7.83
C GLU A 180 -8.73 -5.37 -7.33
N VAL A 181 -8.01 -5.66 -6.25
CA VAL A 181 -6.97 -4.81 -5.67
C VAL A 181 -5.76 -5.67 -5.35
N ILE A 182 -4.57 -5.25 -5.72
CA ILE A 182 -3.32 -5.84 -5.23
C ILE A 182 -2.39 -4.76 -4.69
N GLU A 183 -1.84 -4.99 -3.51
CA GLU A 183 -0.79 -4.18 -2.91
C GLU A 183 0.54 -4.91 -2.98
N TRP A 184 1.57 -4.23 -3.49
CA TRP A 184 2.96 -4.69 -3.47
C TRP A 184 3.86 -3.63 -2.86
N HIS A 185 4.91 -4.06 -2.17
CA HIS A 185 6.01 -3.17 -1.85
C HIS A 185 6.75 -2.76 -3.12
N TYR A 186 7.21 -1.51 -3.14
CA TYR A 186 7.95 -0.90 -4.23
C TYR A 186 9.29 -0.39 -3.72
N LYS A 187 10.33 -0.55 -4.53
CA LYS A 187 11.68 -0.08 -4.19
C LYS A 187 12.49 0.31 -5.42
N LEU A 188 13.50 1.15 -5.20
CA LEU A 188 14.64 1.28 -6.10
C LEU A 188 15.73 0.29 -5.68
N ASP A 189 16.73 0.07 -6.54
CA ASP A 189 17.88 -0.77 -6.20
C ASP A 189 18.71 -0.17 -5.05
N SER A 190 18.66 1.16 -4.89
CA SER A 190 19.31 1.89 -3.80
C SER A 190 18.51 1.89 -2.49
N SER A 191 17.25 1.44 -2.50
CA SER A 191 16.42 1.40 -1.30
C SER A 191 16.91 0.34 -0.31
N VAL A 192 16.79 0.65 0.97
CA VAL A 192 17.27 -0.22 2.07
C VAL A 192 16.17 -0.46 3.11
N GLY A 193 16.46 -1.33 4.09
CA GLY A 193 15.58 -1.59 5.23
C GLY A 193 14.53 -2.67 4.99
N LEU A 194 13.65 -2.85 5.97
CA LEU A 194 12.73 -3.99 5.99
C LEU A 194 11.71 -3.94 4.84
N ASP A 195 11.29 -2.75 4.42
CA ASP A 195 10.34 -2.55 3.33
C ASP A 195 10.93 -2.83 1.93
N ALA A 196 12.26 -2.93 1.81
CA ALA A 196 12.99 -3.07 0.54
C ALA A 196 13.54 -4.50 0.31
N GLY A 197 12.96 -5.51 0.97
CA GLY A 197 13.37 -6.91 0.83
C GLY A 197 13.14 -7.49 -0.58
N VAL A 198 13.36 -8.80 -0.74
CA VAL A 198 13.16 -9.52 -2.02
C VAL A 198 11.70 -9.60 -2.47
N PHE A 199 10.77 -9.27 -1.57
CA PHE A 199 9.34 -9.18 -1.86
C PHE A 199 8.90 -7.81 -2.40
N ALA A 200 9.78 -6.79 -2.34
CA ALA A 200 9.51 -5.50 -2.94
C ALA A 200 9.88 -5.51 -4.43
N ARG A 201 9.06 -4.85 -5.25
CA ARG A 201 9.18 -4.83 -6.70
C ARG A 201 9.98 -3.63 -7.16
N THR A 202 10.86 -3.85 -8.13
CA THR A 202 11.59 -2.78 -8.82
C THR A 202 10.78 -2.27 -10.02
N PRO A 203 11.10 -1.07 -10.54
CA PRO A 203 10.49 -0.57 -11.77
C PRO A 203 10.63 -1.55 -12.95
N GLU A 204 11.79 -2.20 -13.09
CA GLU A 204 12.03 -3.16 -14.17
C GLU A 204 11.07 -4.36 -14.10
N GLN A 205 10.82 -4.86 -12.90
CA GLN A 205 9.86 -5.95 -12.68
C GLN A 205 8.43 -5.51 -12.99
N LEU A 206 8.04 -4.30 -12.56
CA LEU A 206 6.70 -3.76 -12.74
C LEU A 206 6.39 -3.33 -14.18
N ASN A 207 7.38 -2.94 -14.99
CA ASN A 207 7.18 -2.54 -16.39
C ASN A 207 6.52 -3.65 -17.25
N LYS A 208 6.65 -4.91 -16.84
CA LYS A 208 6.00 -6.04 -17.50
C LYS A 208 4.49 -6.09 -17.23
N ILE A 209 4.03 -5.42 -16.17
CA ILE A 209 2.65 -5.41 -15.71
C ILE A 209 1.99 -4.06 -16.05
N LEU A 210 2.59 -2.97 -15.57
CA LEU A 210 2.06 -1.60 -15.67
C LEU A 210 2.03 -1.09 -17.12
#